data_AF-G8UJ77-F1
#
_entry.id   AF-G8UJ77-F1
#
_cell.length_a   1.000
_cell.length_b   1.000
_cell.length_c   1.000
_cell.angle_alpha   90.00
_cell.angle_beta   90.00
_cell.angle_gamma   90.00
#
_symmetry.space_group_name_H-M   'P 1'
#
loop_
_entity.id
_entity.type
_entity.pdbx_description
1 polymer ?
#
loop_
_entity_poly.entity_id
_entity_poly.type
_entity_poly.pdbx_seq_one_letter_code
_entity_poly.pdbx_strand_id
1 'polypeptide(L)'
;MQHDSRNERFEDMKNEAFKYPANRFGGYLPDRIPEPSDTRFYNDAVIHGFNDFMTQCRHSSVIRIPAPPLKRIRDEPDSQRFADADIHVTDSVSEQENNSSTIKTNRTMSNETFVAFATQKGGIGKSTVTALAANYLHNVKGHNVAVIDCDTPQHSIHGLRERETGLIGGSLYFKALACDHFRKIRKNAYPVIASDALNALDDAERMLAEEEVKPDIVFFDMPGTLKSNGVVKTLSQMDYIFAPMSADRFVVESTLQFAVMFRDNLMTTGQAKTKGLYLFWTMVDGREKNGLYDLYEDVIAEMGLPVLSTRLPDSKKFRRDLSEERKSVFRSTIFPMDASLLKGSGIREFSEEISRIIRPQ
;
A
#
# COMPACT_ATOMS: atom_id res chain seq x y z
N MET A 1 -29.64 -23.60 37.17
CA MET A 1 -29.73 -22.42 36.29
C MET A 1 -28.38 -21.73 36.32
N GLN A 2 -27.53 -22.00 35.32
CA GLN A 2 -26.27 -21.26 35.15
C GLN A 2 -26.60 -19.96 34.40
N HIS A 3 -26.37 -18.83 35.05
CA HIS A 3 -26.47 -17.50 34.45
C HIS A 3 -25.38 -17.38 33.36
N ASP A 4 -25.79 -17.20 32.12
CA ASP A 4 -24.89 -17.09 30.97
C ASP A 4 -24.37 -15.65 30.86
N SER A 5 -23.24 -15.39 31.52
CA SER A 5 -22.53 -14.10 31.57
C SER A 5 -22.01 -13.60 30.21
N ARG A 6 -22.22 -14.38 29.15
CA ARG A 6 -21.92 -13.98 27.76
C ARG A 6 -22.97 -13.03 27.21
N ASN A 7 -24.26 -13.22 27.48
CA ASN A 7 -25.32 -12.37 26.90
C ASN A 7 -25.36 -10.96 27.50
N GLU A 8 -25.04 -10.80 28.79
CA GLU A 8 -25.03 -9.48 29.44
C GLU A 8 -23.93 -8.56 28.88
N ARG A 9 -22.80 -9.10 28.42
CA ARG A 9 -21.68 -8.32 27.84
C ARG A 9 -21.92 -7.81 26.41
N PHE A 10 -22.97 -8.28 25.73
CA PHE A 10 -23.33 -7.85 24.37
C PHE A 10 -24.40 -6.75 24.38
N GLU A 11 -25.29 -6.74 25.37
CA GLU A 11 -26.25 -5.64 25.59
C GLU A 11 -25.55 -4.33 25.97
N ASP A 12 -24.41 -4.39 26.69
CA ASP A 12 -23.62 -3.20 27.01
C ASP A 12 -23.04 -2.50 25.76
N MET A 13 -22.70 -3.23 24.70
CA MET A 13 -22.26 -2.62 23.42
C MET A 13 -23.39 -1.86 22.71
N LYS A 14 -24.66 -2.23 22.93
CA LYS A 14 -25.82 -1.49 22.41
C LYS A 14 -26.10 -0.23 23.22
N ASN A 15 -25.78 -0.24 24.52
CA ASN A 15 -26.16 0.83 25.45
C ASN A 15 -25.12 1.94 25.66
N GLU A 16 -23.84 1.73 25.32
CA GLU A 16 -22.78 2.75 25.52
C GLU A 16 -22.46 3.64 24.30
N ALA A 17 -23.29 3.62 23.26
CA ALA A 17 -23.19 4.62 22.21
C ALA A 17 -23.63 6.01 22.73
N PHE A 18 -22.77 7.01 22.51
CA PHE A 18 -23.01 8.46 22.60
C PHE A 18 -22.82 9.17 23.94
N LYS A 19 -21.57 9.29 24.40
CA LYS A 19 -21.09 10.54 25.02
C LYS A 19 -19.65 10.89 24.58
N TYR A 20 -19.51 11.95 23.79
CA TYR A 20 -18.22 12.63 23.55
C TYR A 20 -17.74 13.31 24.83
N PRO A 21 -16.46 13.21 25.23
CA PRO A 21 -15.89 14.12 26.23
C PRO A 21 -15.55 15.47 25.57
N ALA A 22 -16.01 16.55 26.21
CA ALA A 22 -15.78 17.93 25.80
C ALA A 22 -14.30 18.35 25.95
N ASN A 23 -13.86 19.16 24.98
CA ASN A 23 -12.55 19.81 24.90
C ASN A 23 -12.13 20.49 26.21
N ARG A 24 -10.90 20.22 26.68
CA ARG A 24 -10.15 21.12 27.56
C ARG A 24 -8.81 21.44 26.91
N PHE A 25 -8.72 22.65 26.36
CA PHE A 25 -7.47 23.29 25.96
C PHE A 25 -6.67 23.70 27.20
N GLY A 26 -5.35 23.49 27.18
CA GLY A 26 -4.44 24.04 28.16
C GLY A 26 -3.00 23.55 28.03
N GLY A 27 -2.17 24.36 27.36
CA GLY A 27 -0.80 24.66 27.82
C GLY A 27 0.39 23.85 27.31
N TYR A 28 1.33 24.59 26.71
CA TYR A 28 2.80 24.42 26.64
C TYR A 28 3.42 23.55 25.52
N LEU A 29 3.96 24.27 24.52
CA LEU A 29 5.01 23.87 23.58
C LEU A 29 6.40 24.00 24.23
N PRO A 30 7.37 23.16 23.83
CA PRO A 30 8.73 23.67 23.60
C PRO A 30 9.34 23.23 22.25
N ASP A 31 9.95 24.24 21.63
CA ASP A 31 11.07 24.37 20.67
C ASP A 31 11.46 23.34 19.61
N ARG A 32 11.78 23.94 18.45
CA ARG A 32 12.25 23.40 17.17
C ARG A 32 13.50 22.54 17.30
N ILE A 33 13.45 21.35 16.70
CA ILE A 33 14.60 20.52 16.34
C ILE A 33 15.00 20.89 14.89
N PRO A 34 16.30 20.98 14.54
CA PRO A 34 16.71 21.39 13.19
C PRO A 34 16.38 20.32 12.14
N GLU A 35 15.95 20.75 10.96
CA GLU A 35 15.74 19.88 9.79
C GLU A 35 17.04 19.17 9.38
N PRO A 36 17.01 17.85 9.10
CA PRO A 36 18.11 17.19 8.43
C PRO A 36 18.15 17.58 6.94
N SER A 37 19.37 17.82 6.45
CA SER A 37 19.71 18.15 5.06
C SER A 37 19.07 17.23 4.01
N ASP A 38 18.66 17.81 2.88
CA ASP A 38 17.91 17.19 1.77
C ASP A 38 18.40 15.79 1.34
N THR A 39 17.74 14.76 1.87
CA THR A 39 17.74 13.38 1.35
C THR A 39 16.99 13.23 0.02
N ARG A 40 16.23 14.25 -0.39
CA ARG A 40 15.41 14.24 -1.62
C ARG A 40 16.26 14.09 -2.89
N PHE A 41 17.34 14.85 -3.03
CA PHE A 41 18.18 14.82 -4.24
C PHE A 41 18.89 13.49 -4.48
N TYR A 42 19.32 12.78 -3.42
CA TYR A 42 19.96 11.46 -3.57
C TYR A 42 18.92 10.40 -3.96
N ASN A 43 17.72 10.47 -3.39
CA ASN A 43 16.63 9.56 -3.72
C ASN A 43 16.15 9.72 -5.16
N ASP A 44 16.08 10.95 -5.67
CA ASP A 44 15.67 11.21 -7.05
C ASP A 44 16.63 10.57 -8.07
N ALA A 45 17.94 10.69 -7.88
CA ALA A 45 18.93 10.06 -8.77
C ALA A 45 18.83 8.53 -8.79
N VAL A 46 18.59 7.90 -7.63
CA VAL A 46 18.39 6.45 -7.52
C VAL A 46 17.08 6.01 -8.18
N ILE A 47 16.01 6.79 -8.01
CA ILE A 47 14.70 6.53 -8.64
C ILE A 47 14.80 6.64 -10.16
N HIS A 48 15.41 7.73 -10.67
CA HIS A 48 15.62 7.92 -12.11
C HIS A 48 16.48 6.81 -12.71
N GLY A 49 17.61 6.46 -12.08
CA GLY A 49 18.47 5.38 -12.54
C GLY A 49 17.77 4.01 -12.55
N PHE A 50 16.89 3.76 -11.58
CA PHE A 50 16.09 2.53 -11.58
C PHE A 50 15.02 2.53 -12.68
N ASN A 51 14.34 3.66 -12.92
CA ASN A 51 13.35 3.79 -14.00
C ASN A 51 13.96 3.58 -15.39
N ASP A 52 15.16 4.10 -15.62
CA ASP A 52 15.91 3.88 -16.86
C ASP A 52 16.29 2.41 -17.02
N PHE A 53 16.79 1.79 -15.95
CA PHE A 53 17.10 0.36 -15.92
C PHE A 53 15.87 -0.50 -16.29
N MET A 54 14.71 -0.23 -15.68
CA MET A 54 13.46 -0.95 -16.00
C MET A 54 13.10 -0.79 -17.48
N THR A 55 13.19 0.43 -18.00
CA THR A 55 12.89 0.74 -19.40
C THR A 55 13.80 -0.01 -20.36
N GLN A 56 15.11 -0.02 -20.11
CA GLN A 56 16.07 -0.79 -20.90
C GLN A 56 15.77 -2.29 -20.86
N CYS A 57 15.49 -2.85 -19.68
CA CYS A 57 15.13 -4.26 -19.55
C CYS A 57 13.86 -4.63 -20.36
N ARG A 58 12.84 -3.76 -20.37
CA ARG A 58 11.60 -3.98 -21.15
C ARG A 58 11.84 -4.04 -22.64
N HIS A 59 12.77 -3.24 -23.17
CA HIS A 59 13.07 -3.17 -24.61
C HIS A 59 14.19 -4.12 -25.06
N SER A 60 14.94 -4.70 -24.13
CA SER A 60 15.98 -5.69 -24.39
C SER A 60 15.43 -6.95 -25.06
N SER A 61 16.02 -7.34 -26.21
CA SER A 61 15.84 -8.65 -26.82
C SER A 61 16.37 -9.76 -25.90
N VAL A 62 15.72 -10.94 -25.89
CA VAL A 62 16.06 -12.06 -25.01
C VAL A 62 17.55 -12.41 -25.11
N ILE A 63 18.32 -12.10 -24.07
CA ILE A 63 19.62 -12.69 -23.85
C ILE A 63 19.36 -13.94 -23.02
N ARG A 64 19.49 -15.14 -23.60
CA ARG A 64 19.57 -16.37 -22.80
C ARG A 64 20.85 -16.27 -21.97
N ILE A 65 20.74 -15.88 -20.71
CA ILE A 65 21.82 -16.07 -19.75
C ILE A 65 21.59 -17.46 -19.16
N PRO A 66 22.41 -18.48 -19.51
CA PRO A 66 22.36 -19.74 -18.80
C PRO A 66 22.86 -19.48 -17.37
N ALA A 67 21.96 -19.33 -16.41
CA ALA A 67 22.33 -19.26 -15.01
C ALA A 67 23.01 -20.60 -14.65
N PRO A 68 24.28 -20.63 -14.23
CA PRO A 68 24.88 -21.86 -13.73
C PRO A 68 24.22 -22.17 -12.38
N PRO A 69 23.99 -23.45 -12.05
CA PRO A 69 23.56 -23.82 -10.70
C PRO A 69 24.61 -23.35 -9.69
N LEU A 70 24.17 -22.58 -8.69
CA LEU A 70 24.96 -22.06 -7.57
C LEU A 70 25.99 -23.10 -7.07
N LYS A 71 27.25 -22.96 -7.47
CA LYS A 71 28.39 -23.63 -6.83
C LYS A 71 28.99 -22.70 -5.79
N ARG A 72 29.15 -23.24 -4.58
CA ARG A 72 29.80 -22.60 -3.43
C ARG A 72 31.28 -22.31 -3.74
N ILE A 73 31.69 -21.09 -3.39
CA ILE A 73 32.96 -20.67 -2.78
C ILE A 73 34.30 -20.99 -3.50
N ARG A 74 35.10 -19.92 -3.61
CA ARG A 74 36.57 -19.80 -3.77
C ARG A 74 37.14 -19.92 -5.19
N ASP A 75 37.46 -18.74 -5.73
CA ASP A 75 38.80 -18.28 -6.10
C ASP A 75 38.68 -17.32 -7.31
N GLU A 76 39.05 -16.06 -7.08
CA GLU A 76 39.46 -15.11 -8.13
C GLU A 76 40.95 -15.35 -8.45
N PRO A 77 41.50 -14.80 -9.56
CA PRO A 77 40.86 -13.93 -10.55
C PRO A 77 41.06 -14.42 -11.99
N ASP A 78 40.30 -13.85 -12.93
CA ASP A 78 40.92 -13.57 -14.23
C ASP A 78 40.36 -12.31 -14.87
N SER A 79 41.30 -11.43 -15.19
CA SER A 79 41.13 -10.13 -15.82
C SER A 79 40.62 -10.29 -17.25
N GLN A 80 39.52 -9.63 -17.59
CA GLN A 80 39.25 -9.26 -18.98
C GLN A 80 38.59 -7.88 -19.05
N ARG A 81 39.35 -6.99 -19.70
CA ARG A 81 39.03 -5.60 -20.01
C ARG A 81 37.80 -5.53 -20.90
N PHE A 82 36.87 -4.64 -20.58
CA PHE A 82 35.94 -4.08 -21.56
C PHE A 82 36.00 -2.56 -21.50
N ALA A 83 35.98 -1.98 -22.69
CA ALA A 83 36.33 -0.61 -23.00
C ALA A 83 35.29 0.39 -22.49
N ASP A 84 35.82 1.53 -22.05
CA ASP A 84 35.08 2.74 -21.73
C ASP A 84 34.34 3.25 -22.97
N ALA A 85 33.05 3.55 -22.81
CA ALA A 85 32.29 4.37 -23.73
C ALA A 85 31.92 5.67 -23.01
N ASP A 86 32.47 6.76 -23.51
CA ASP A 86 32.32 8.12 -23.02
C ASP A 86 30.83 8.54 -22.92
N ILE A 87 30.43 9.02 -21.73
CA ILE A 87 29.20 9.77 -21.54
C ILE A 87 29.58 11.25 -21.57
N HIS A 88 29.16 11.94 -22.64
CA HIS A 88 29.22 13.40 -22.71
C HIS A 88 28.24 14.00 -21.71
N VAL A 89 28.77 14.76 -20.75
CA VAL A 89 28.04 15.66 -19.86
C VAL A 89 27.86 17.00 -20.58
N THR A 90 26.62 17.46 -20.73
CA THR A 90 26.32 18.86 -21.06
C THR A 90 25.48 19.46 -19.95
N ASP A 91 26.09 20.39 -19.21
CA ASP A 91 25.44 21.28 -18.27
C ASP A 91 24.45 22.20 -19.00
N SER A 92 23.23 22.30 -18.49
CA SER A 92 22.41 23.50 -18.70
C SER A 92 21.49 23.73 -17.49
N VAL A 93 21.79 24.84 -16.81
CA VAL A 93 21.03 25.45 -15.71
C VAL A 93 19.84 26.22 -16.30
N SER A 94 18.63 26.04 -15.75
CA SER A 94 17.56 27.03 -15.87
C SER A 94 16.61 27.00 -14.65
N GLU A 95 16.79 28.03 -13.82
CA GLU A 95 15.84 28.87 -13.07
C GLU A 95 14.44 28.28 -12.74
N GLN A 96 14.20 28.09 -11.44
CA GLN A 96 12.88 27.91 -10.85
C GLN A 96 12.26 29.28 -10.51
N GLU A 97 11.14 29.62 -11.15
CA GLU A 97 10.24 30.66 -10.66
C GLU A 97 9.12 30.02 -9.80
N ASN A 98 9.07 30.48 -8.56
CA ASN A 98 7.99 30.25 -7.60
C ASN A 98 6.65 30.73 -8.18
N ASN A 99 5.59 29.91 -8.09
CA ASN A 99 4.25 30.47 -7.94
C ASN A 99 3.32 29.63 -7.06
N SER A 100 2.69 30.38 -6.17
CA SER A 100 1.85 29.98 -5.04
C SER A 100 0.43 29.60 -5.46
N SER A 101 -0.14 28.66 -4.71
CA SER A 101 -1.55 28.40 -4.40
C SER A 101 -2.65 28.81 -5.40
N THR A 102 -3.43 27.84 -5.88
CA THR A 102 -4.90 27.81 -5.74
C THR A 102 -5.40 26.41 -6.11
N ILE A 103 -6.00 25.69 -5.16
CA ILE A 103 -6.73 24.44 -5.43
C ILE A 103 -7.91 24.80 -6.32
N LYS A 104 -7.80 24.53 -7.63
CA LYS A 104 -8.92 24.56 -8.56
C LYS A 104 -9.61 23.20 -8.51
N THR A 105 -10.72 23.17 -7.80
CA THR A 105 -11.77 22.14 -7.91
C THR A 105 -12.31 22.09 -9.34
N ASN A 106 -11.62 21.37 -10.22
CA ASN A 106 -12.13 20.94 -11.53
C ASN A 106 -11.41 19.65 -11.93
N ARG A 107 -11.70 18.54 -11.23
CA ARG A 107 -11.41 17.21 -11.76
C ARG A 107 -12.39 16.92 -12.89
N THR A 108 -11.98 17.24 -14.12
CA THR A 108 -12.46 16.55 -15.33
C THR A 108 -12.40 15.05 -15.09
N MET A 109 -13.48 14.33 -15.41
CA MET A 109 -13.65 12.90 -15.09
C MET A 109 -12.37 12.11 -15.35
N SER A 110 -11.67 11.79 -14.27
CA SER A 110 -10.42 11.07 -14.30
C SER A 110 -10.74 9.59 -14.10
N ASN A 111 -10.16 8.71 -14.93
CA ASN A 111 -10.53 7.29 -14.99
C ASN A 111 -9.94 6.47 -13.83
N GLU A 112 -9.08 7.07 -13.01
CA GLU A 112 -8.33 6.40 -11.96
C GLU A 112 -9.20 6.23 -10.71
N THR A 113 -9.09 5.07 -10.09
CA THR A 113 -9.86 4.76 -8.87
C THR A 113 -8.99 4.92 -7.63
N PHE A 114 -9.40 5.80 -6.71
CA PHE A 114 -8.66 6.05 -5.47
C PHE A 114 -9.14 5.10 -4.38
N VAL A 115 -8.23 4.27 -3.87
CA VAL A 115 -8.54 3.19 -2.92
C VAL A 115 -7.70 3.32 -1.67
N ALA A 116 -8.31 3.27 -0.49
CA ALA A 116 -7.57 3.25 0.78
C ALA A 116 -7.86 1.98 1.58
N PHE A 117 -6.81 1.42 2.17
CA PHE A 117 -6.96 0.49 3.29
C PHE A 117 -6.85 1.28 4.59
N ALA A 118 -7.97 1.45 5.32
CA ALA A 118 -8.03 2.42 6.41
C ALA A 118 -8.78 1.90 7.64
N THR A 119 -8.23 2.17 8.82
CA THR A 119 -8.84 1.91 10.13
C THR A 119 -8.16 2.78 11.19
N GLN A 120 -8.80 2.94 12.35
CA GLN A 120 -8.23 3.62 13.51
C GLN A 120 -7.24 2.75 14.31
N LYS A 121 -7.09 1.45 13.99
CA LYS A 121 -6.12 0.58 14.65
C LYS A 121 -4.81 0.46 13.85
N GLY A 122 -3.69 0.69 14.55
CA GLY A 122 -2.36 0.34 14.08
C GLY A 122 -2.14 -1.18 14.09
N GLY A 123 -1.18 -1.66 13.31
CA GLY A 123 -0.71 -3.06 13.40
C GLY A 123 -1.61 -4.13 12.77
N ILE A 124 -2.82 -3.81 12.29
CA ILE A 124 -3.72 -4.83 11.70
C ILE A 124 -3.41 -5.21 10.24
N GLY A 125 -2.29 -4.72 9.70
CA GLY A 125 -1.79 -5.14 8.40
C GLY A 125 -2.19 -4.28 7.20
N LYS A 126 -2.67 -3.03 7.38
CA LYS A 126 -3.00 -2.07 6.29
C LYS A 126 -1.93 -2.05 5.18
N SER A 127 -0.71 -1.62 5.49
CA SER A 127 0.39 -1.53 4.54
C SER A 127 0.78 -2.87 3.90
N THR A 128 0.65 -3.96 4.66
CA THR A 128 0.91 -5.31 4.13
C THR A 128 -0.14 -5.70 3.10
N VAL A 129 -1.42 -5.45 3.39
CA VAL A 129 -2.52 -5.71 2.45
C VAL A 129 -2.42 -4.78 1.24
N THR A 130 -2.10 -3.50 1.44
CA THR A 130 -1.85 -2.54 0.36
C THR A 130 -0.77 -3.06 -0.60
N ALA A 131 0.40 -3.44 -0.08
CA ALA A 131 1.50 -3.95 -0.89
C ALA A 131 1.14 -5.25 -1.61
N LEU A 132 0.47 -6.20 -0.95
CA LEU A 132 0.08 -7.48 -1.55
C LEU A 132 -0.99 -7.31 -2.65
N ALA A 133 -2.00 -6.48 -2.41
CA ALA A 133 -3.06 -6.20 -3.38
C ALA A 133 -2.52 -5.43 -4.60
N ALA A 134 -1.72 -4.38 -4.37
CA ALA A 134 -1.07 -3.63 -5.43
C ALA A 134 -0.18 -4.54 -6.29
N ASN A 135 0.62 -5.41 -5.66
CA ASN A 135 1.46 -6.36 -6.36
C ASN A 135 0.66 -7.34 -7.23
N TYR A 136 -0.40 -7.94 -6.67
CA TYR A 136 -1.24 -8.88 -7.43
C TYR A 136 -1.88 -8.21 -8.65
N LEU A 137 -2.51 -7.05 -8.43
CA LEU A 137 -3.24 -6.35 -9.47
C LEU A 137 -2.30 -5.87 -10.59
N HIS A 138 -1.10 -5.42 -10.25
CA HIS A 138 -0.12 -4.97 -11.24
C HIS A 138 0.58 -6.13 -11.95
N ASN A 139 1.25 -7.00 -11.19
CA ASN A 139 2.14 -8.02 -11.75
C ASN A 139 1.42 -9.29 -12.23
N VAL A 140 0.21 -9.56 -11.75
CA VAL A 140 -0.56 -10.77 -12.11
C VAL A 140 -1.78 -10.44 -12.96
N LYS A 141 -2.55 -9.41 -12.59
CA LYS A 141 -3.76 -9.01 -13.36
C LYS A 141 -3.48 -8.01 -14.47
N GLY A 142 -2.31 -7.36 -14.46
CA GLY A 142 -1.88 -6.45 -15.52
C GLY A 142 -2.45 -5.04 -15.44
N HIS A 143 -3.13 -4.66 -14.35
CA HIS A 143 -3.60 -3.29 -14.11
C HIS A 143 -2.41 -2.33 -13.95
N ASN A 144 -2.58 -1.07 -14.32
CA ASN A 144 -1.65 -0.01 -13.95
C ASN A 144 -1.99 0.44 -12.54
N VAL A 145 -1.07 0.24 -11.61
CA VAL A 145 -1.28 0.58 -10.20
C VAL A 145 -0.32 1.69 -9.82
N ALA A 146 -0.67 2.49 -8.82
CA ALA A 146 0.22 3.37 -8.09
C ALA A 146 -0.04 3.24 -6.58
N VAL A 147 0.95 3.56 -5.75
CA VAL A 147 0.80 3.62 -4.29
C VAL A 147 1.30 4.96 -3.76
N ILE A 148 0.48 5.63 -2.95
CA ILE A 148 0.86 6.80 -2.15
C ILE A 148 0.97 6.32 -0.69
N ASP A 149 2.20 6.22 -0.19
CA ASP A 149 2.50 5.77 1.17
C ASP A 149 2.43 6.96 2.13
N CYS A 150 1.28 7.12 2.80
CA CYS A 150 0.95 8.29 3.61
C CYS A 150 1.28 8.11 5.11
N ASP A 151 1.85 6.95 5.51
CA ASP A 151 2.07 6.60 6.92
C ASP A 151 3.40 7.18 7.42
N THR A 152 3.47 8.50 7.57
CA THR A 152 4.65 9.20 8.14
C THR A 152 4.74 8.97 9.65
N PRO A 153 5.93 8.69 10.22
CA PRO A 153 7.25 8.56 9.58
C PRO A 153 7.61 7.15 9.11
N GLN A 154 6.72 6.16 9.19
CA GLN A 154 7.04 4.76 8.97
C GLN A 154 7.30 4.42 7.50
N HIS A 155 6.55 5.01 6.56
CA HIS A 155 6.63 4.80 5.10
C HIS A 155 6.98 3.36 4.71
N SER A 156 6.20 2.41 5.21
CA SER A 156 6.61 1.00 5.25
C SER A 156 6.69 0.36 3.85
N ILE A 157 5.90 0.83 2.89
CA ILE A 157 5.88 0.36 1.50
C ILE A 157 6.98 1.07 0.70
N HIS A 158 7.16 2.38 0.90
CA HIS A 158 8.28 3.10 0.29
C HIS A 158 9.62 2.53 0.75
N GLY A 159 9.80 2.31 2.05
CA GLY A 159 11.00 1.68 2.59
C GLY A 159 11.19 0.25 2.08
N LEU A 160 10.11 -0.49 1.77
CA LEU A 160 10.21 -1.78 1.08
C LEU A 160 10.76 -1.60 -0.34
N ARG A 161 10.24 -0.65 -1.11
CA ARG A 161 10.74 -0.30 -2.45
C ARG A 161 12.22 0.08 -2.42
N GLU A 162 12.65 0.96 -1.52
CA GLU A 162 14.05 1.38 -1.41
C GLU A 162 14.99 0.18 -1.16
N ARG A 163 14.62 -0.71 -0.24
CA ARG A 163 15.41 -1.92 0.04
C ARG A 163 15.50 -2.84 -1.19
N GLU A 164 14.39 -3.03 -1.90
CA GLU A 164 14.38 -3.88 -3.10
C GLU A 164 15.22 -3.28 -4.23
N THR A 165 15.09 -1.97 -4.48
CA THR A 165 15.90 -1.25 -5.47
C THR A 165 17.38 -1.29 -5.09
N GLY A 166 17.74 -1.14 -3.81
CA GLY A 166 19.11 -1.27 -3.33
C GLY A 166 19.69 -2.67 -3.58
N LEU A 167 18.91 -3.72 -3.28
CA LEU A 167 19.31 -5.12 -3.56
C LEU A 167 19.50 -5.39 -5.05
N ILE A 168 18.61 -4.87 -5.90
CA ILE A 168 18.73 -4.98 -7.35
C ILE A 168 19.97 -4.20 -7.82
N GLY A 169 20.17 -2.98 -7.34
CA GLY A 169 21.32 -2.14 -7.69
C GLY A 169 22.67 -2.79 -7.34
N GLY A 170 22.74 -3.47 -6.18
CA GLY A 170 23.97 -4.07 -5.65
C GLY A 170 24.30 -5.48 -6.14
N SER A 171 23.40 -6.18 -6.85
CA SER A 171 23.57 -7.60 -7.17
C SER A 171 23.27 -7.92 -8.63
N LEU A 172 24.26 -8.46 -9.35
CA LEU A 172 24.09 -8.93 -10.74
C LEU A 172 22.98 -9.99 -10.86
N TYR A 173 22.85 -10.85 -9.85
CA TYR A 173 21.78 -11.85 -9.81
C TYR A 173 20.39 -11.20 -9.78
N PHE A 174 20.18 -10.21 -8.89
CA PHE A 174 18.89 -9.53 -8.81
C PHE A 174 18.63 -8.59 -10.00
N LYS A 175 19.66 -7.99 -10.61
CA LYS A 175 19.53 -7.28 -11.90
C LYS A 175 19.03 -8.21 -13.00
N ALA A 176 19.63 -9.39 -13.14
CA ALA A 176 19.21 -10.36 -14.15
C ALA A 176 17.75 -10.79 -13.92
N LEU A 177 17.38 -11.09 -12.66
CA LEU A 177 16.01 -11.45 -12.30
C LEU A 177 15.01 -10.32 -12.60
N ALA A 178 15.35 -9.08 -12.26
CA ALA A 178 14.53 -7.91 -12.54
C ALA A 178 14.38 -7.69 -14.05
N CYS A 179 15.46 -7.82 -14.81
CA CYS A 179 15.42 -7.68 -16.26
C CYS A 179 14.53 -8.73 -16.94
N ASP A 180 14.65 -10.00 -16.52
CA ASP A 180 13.78 -11.07 -17.03
C ASP A 180 12.32 -10.83 -16.68
N HIS A 181 12.03 -10.34 -15.47
CA HIS A 181 10.69 -9.96 -15.05
C HIS A 181 10.11 -8.84 -15.91
N PHE A 182 10.78 -7.69 -16.01
CA PHE A 182 10.31 -6.54 -16.78
C PHE A 182 10.18 -6.85 -18.28
N ARG A 183 11.07 -7.69 -18.83
CA ARG A 183 10.95 -8.19 -20.20
C ARG A 183 9.71 -9.07 -20.38
N LYS A 184 9.37 -9.89 -19.39
CA LYS A 184 8.21 -10.78 -19.43
C LYS A 184 6.89 -10.01 -19.32
N ILE A 185 6.78 -9.08 -18.38
CA ILE A 185 5.52 -8.33 -18.15
C ILE A 185 5.36 -7.11 -19.07
N ARG A 186 6.44 -6.64 -19.70
CA ARG A 186 6.48 -5.45 -20.58
C ARG A 186 5.93 -4.17 -19.92
N LYS A 187 6.06 -4.08 -18.60
CA LYS A 187 5.63 -2.94 -17.77
C LYS A 187 6.71 -2.61 -16.75
N ASN A 188 6.82 -1.33 -16.38
CA ASN A 188 7.65 -0.93 -15.24
C ASN A 188 7.01 -1.39 -13.94
N ALA A 189 7.76 -1.41 -12.85
CA ALA A 189 7.16 -1.50 -11.52
C ALA A 189 6.23 -0.30 -11.29
N TYR A 190 5.16 -0.48 -10.54
CA TYR A 190 4.26 0.62 -10.19
C TYR A 190 4.98 1.69 -9.35
N PRO A 191 4.65 2.98 -9.49
CA PRO A 191 5.22 4.02 -8.65
C PRO A 191 4.78 3.84 -7.18
N VAL A 192 5.71 4.13 -6.27
CA VAL A 192 5.48 4.17 -4.82
C VAL A 192 5.99 5.53 -4.34
N ILE A 193 5.08 6.42 -3.99
CA ILE A 193 5.39 7.80 -3.60
C ILE A 193 5.26 7.92 -2.08
N ALA A 194 6.33 8.30 -1.39
CA ALA A 194 6.24 8.68 0.01
C ALA A 194 5.55 10.05 0.14
N SER A 195 4.57 10.16 1.02
CA SER A 195 3.81 11.38 1.26
C SER A 195 3.30 11.42 2.69
N ASP A 196 2.63 12.48 3.10
CA ASP A 196 1.84 12.51 4.33
C ASP A 196 0.35 12.64 4.01
N ALA A 197 -0.50 12.41 5.01
CA ALA A 197 -1.94 12.48 4.80
C ALA A 197 -2.47 13.87 4.38
N LEU A 198 -1.73 14.96 4.57
CA LEU A 198 -2.12 16.31 4.13
C LEU A 198 -1.81 16.52 2.65
N ASN A 199 -0.65 16.07 2.20
CA ASN A 199 -0.09 16.28 0.87
C ASN A 199 -0.42 15.14 -0.11
N ALA A 200 -0.93 14.00 0.38
CA ALA A 200 -1.19 12.79 -0.41
C ALA A 200 -1.98 13.01 -1.71
N LEU A 201 -2.99 13.89 -1.69
CA LEU A 201 -3.80 14.16 -2.87
C LEU A 201 -3.04 14.99 -3.91
N ASP A 202 -2.28 15.99 -3.45
CA ASP A 202 -1.48 16.85 -4.32
C ASP A 202 -0.33 16.04 -4.94
N ASP A 203 0.30 15.15 -4.16
CA ASP A 203 1.33 14.23 -4.64
C ASP A 203 0.78 13.20 -5.62
N ALA A 204 -0.44 12.70 -5.39
CA ALA A 204 -1.12 11.84 -6.35
C ALA A 204 -1.42 12.59 -7.65
N GLU A 205 -1.90 13.83 -7.60
CA GLU A 205 -2.17 14.64 -8.78
C GLU A 205 -0.90 14.98 -9.57
N ARG A 206 0.22 15.25 -8.88
CA ARG A 206 1.53 15.45 -9.52
C ARG A 206 1.99 14.18 -10.23
N MET A 207 1.95 13.02 -9.57
CA MET A 207 2.27 11.73 -10.19
C MET A 207 1.36 11.43 -11.39
N LEU A 208 0.06 11.70 -11.26
CA LEU A 208 -0.89 11.55 -12.36
C LEU A 208 -0.62 12.51 -13.52
N ALA A 209 0.01 13.67 -13.32
CA ALA A 209 0.39 14.57 -14.41
C ALA A 209 1.64 14.08 -15.14
N GLU A 210 2.64 13.60 -14.40
CA GLU A 210 3.98 13.23 -14.88
C GLU A 210 4.04 11.85 -15.56
N GLU A 211 3.27 10.88 -15.08
CA GLU A 211 3.34 9.50 -15.58
C GLU A 211 2.85 9.36 -17.04
N GLU A 212 3.65 8.76 -17.92
CA GLU A 212 3.25 8.49 -19.31
C GLU A 212 2.06 7.52 -19.38
N VAL A 213 2.08 6.50 -18.52
CA VAL A 213 1.01 5.49 -18.43
C VAL A 213 0.22 5.76 -17.14
N LYS A 214 -1.00 6.28 -17.30
CA LYS A 214 -1.85 6.60 -16.15
C LYS A 214 -2.27 5.33 -15.39
N PRO A 215 -2.24 5.33 -14.04
CA PRO A 215 -2.68 4.20 -13.25
C PRO A 215 -4.21 4.06 -13.27
N ASP A 216 -4.70 2.84 -13.41
CA ASP A 216 -6.13 2.52 -13.29
C ASP A 216 -6.56 2.59 -11.81
N ILE A 217 -5.63 2.29 -10.90
CA ILE A 217 -5.85 2.23 -9.45
C ILE A 217 -4.73 2.95 -8.71
N VAL A 218 -5.10 3.88 -7.83
CA VAL A 218 -4.16 4.53 -6.91
C VAL A 218 -4.50 4.12 -5.49
N PHE A 219 -3.62 3.34 -4.87
CA PHE A 219 -3.75 2.95 -3.47
C PHE A 219 -3.15 4.01 -2.54
N PHE A 220 -3.85 4.32 -1.47
CA PHE A 220 -3.38 5.20 -0.40
C PHE A 220 -3.16 4.36 0.87
N ASP A 221 -1.90 4.25 1.30
CA ASP A 221 -1.56 3.60 2.56
C ASP A 221 -1.70 4.61 3.70
N MET A 222 -2.87 4.61 4.34
CA MET A 222 -3.22 5.63 5.32
C MET A 222 -2.66 5.31 6.72
N PRO A 223 -2.26 6.34 7.49
CA PRO A 223 -1.80 6.15 8.85
C PRO A 223 -2.89 5.53 9.73
N GLY A 224 -2.48 4.84 10.79
CA GLY A 224 -3.39 4.12 11.69
C GLY A 224 -4.22 5.00 12.63
N THR A 225 -4.36 6.30 12.39
CA THR A 225 -5.08 7.23 13.28
C THR A 225 -5.82 8.30 12.50
N LEU A 226 -7.11 8.47 12.81
CA LEU A 226 -7.95 9.51 12.22
C LEU A 226 -7.66 10.90 12.77
N LYS A 227 -6.96 10.98 13.92
CA LYS A 227 -6.63 12.25 14.58
C LYS A 227 -5.49 12.99 13.89
N SER A 228 -4.71 12.30 13.05
CA SER A 228 -3.64 12.95 12.31
C SER A 228 -4.21 13.94 11.32
N ASN A 229 -3.53 15.09 11.20
CA ASN A 229 -3.91 16.14 10.28
C ASN A 229 -4.00 15.58 8.84
N GLY A 230 -5.03 15.99 8.10
CA GLY A 230 -5.23 15.58 6.71
C GLY A 230 -5.92 14.23 6.51
N VAL A 231 -5.91 13.30 7.48
CA VAL A 231 -6.42 11.93 7.28
C VAL A 231 -7.89 11.89 6.86
N VAL A 232 -8.77 12.57 7.60
CA VAL A 232 -10.21 12.60 7.29
C VAL A 232 -10.47 13.26 5.93
N LYS A 233 -9.74 14.35 5.62
CA LYS A 233 -9.84 15.05 4.34
C LYS A 233 -9.42 14.15 3.18
N THR A 234 -8.31 13.43 3.31
CA THR A 234 -7.82 12.53 2.27
C THR A 234 -8.73 11.32 2.10
N LEU A 235 -9.21 10.73 3.20
CA LEU A 235 -10.18 9.63 3.13
C LEU A 235 -11.50 10.05 2.46
N SER A 236 -11.98 11.28 2.66
CA SER A 236 -13.21 11.76 2.01
C SER A 236 -13.07 11.89 0.48
N GLN A 237 -11.83 11.91 -0.03
CA GLN A 237 -11.50 11.90 -1.45
C GLN A 237 -11.20 10.50 -2.01
N MET A 238 -11.41 9.42 -1.23
CA MET A 238 -11.28 8.06 -1.74
C MET A 238 -12.58 7.62 -2.42
N ASP A 239 -12.46 6.92 -3.55
CA ASP A 239 -13.60 6.26 -4.20
C ASP A 239 -14.02 5.02 -3.40
N TYR A 240 -13.06 4.25 -2.90
CA TYR A 240 -13.33 3.05 -2.11
C TYR A 240 -12.46 2.99 -0.86
N ILE A 241 -13.07 2.57 0.25
CA ILE A 241 -12.37 2.33 1.51
C ILE A 241 -12.57 0.87 1.91
N PHE A 242 -11.47 0.18 2.17
CA PHE A 242 -11.47 -1.17 2.70
C PHE A 242 -10.91 -1.15 4.12
N ALA A 243 -11.73 -1.51 5.09
CA ALA A 243 -11.38 -1.45 6.50
C ALA A 243 -11.05 -2.85 7.04
N PRO A 244 -9.77 -3.15 7.32
CA PRO A 244 -9.41 -4.44 7.90
C PRO A 244 -9.90 -4.53 9.35
N MET A 245 -10.22 -5.74 9.79
CA MET A 245 -10.49 -6.07 11.20
C MET A 245 -10.00 -7.48 11.54
N SER A 246 -9.44 -7.67 12.73
CA SER A 246 -9.15 -8.98 13.31
C SER A 246 -10.25 -9.36 14.30
N ALA A 247 -10.38 -10.64 14.65
CA ALA A 247 -11.33 -11.13 15.66
C ALA A 247 -10.92 -10.79 17.12
N ASP A 248 -10.42 -9.57 17.32
CA ASP A 248 -10.17 -8.96 18.61
C ASP A 248 -11.27 -7.93 18.89
N ARG A 249 -11.89 -7.98 20.06
CA ARG A 249 -13.02 -7.12 20.42
C ARG A 249 -12.69 -5.63 20.24
N PHE A 250 -11.51 -5.18 20.67
CA PHE A 250 -11.15 -3.76 20.57
C PHE A 250 -10.87 -3.35 19.13
N VAL A 251 -10.40 -4.28 18.29
CA VAL A 251 -10.21 -4.02 16.85
C VAL A 251 -11.56 -3.95 16.13
N VAL A 252 -12.48 -4.89 16.39
CA VAL A 252 -13.83 -4.87 15.81
C VAL A 252 -14.56 -3.60 16.22
N GLU A 253 -14.62 -3.29 17.51
CA GLU A 253 -15.31 -2.10 18.02
C GLU A 253 -14.77 -0.80 17.40
N SER A 254 -13.44 -0.64 17.36
CA SER A 254 -12.81 0.55 16.77
C SER A 254 -13.02 0.65 15.26
N THR A 255 -13.07 -0.49 14.56
CA THR A 255 -13.32 -0.50 13.11
C THR A 255 -14.78 -0.18 12.79
N LEU A 256 -15.72 -0.68 13.60
CA LEU A 256 -17.14 -0.34 13.48
C LEU A 256 -17.41 1.13 13.79
N GLN A 257 -16.81 1.66 14.86
CA GLN A 257 -16.90 3.09 15.18
C GLN A 257 -16.40 3.96 14.03
N PHE A 258 -15.27 3.59 13.41
CA PHE A 258 -14.77 4.28 12.21
C PHE A 258 -15.74 4.18 11.04
N ALA A 259 -16.22 2.97 10.72
CA ALA A 259 -17.09 2.73 9.57
C ALA A 259 -18.42 3.47 9.69
N VAL A 260 -19.06 3.43 10.86
CA VAL A 260 -20.31 4.15 11.15
C VAL A 260 -20.08 5.66 11.09
N MET A 261 -19.04 6.16 11.75
CA MET A 261 -18.71 7.59 11.73
C MET A 261 -18.48 8.08 10.30
N PHE A 262 -17.69 7.34 9.51
CA PHE A 262 -17.38 7.73 8.14
C PHE A 262 -18.62 7.66 7.24
N ARG A 263 -19.40 6.59 7.32
CA ARG A 263 -20.63 6.44 6.55
C ARG A 263 -21.63 7.52 6.89
N ASP A 264 -21.98 7.67 8.17
CA ASP A 264 -23.11 8.51 8.59
C ASP A 264 -22.78 10.00 8.50
N ASN A 265 -21.54 10.38 8.83
CA ASN A 265 -21.17 11.80 8.87
C ASN A 265 -20.54 12.31 7.58
N LEU A 266 -19.96 11.44 6.74
CA LEU A 266 -19.23 11.86 5.54
C LEU A 266 -19.87 11.34 4.25
N MET A 267 -20.22 10.05 4.17
CA MET A 267 -20.83 9.49 2.94
C MET A 267 -22.29 9.94 2.79
N THR A 268 -23.12 9.73 3.81
CA THR A 268 -24.57 10.04 3.76
C THR A 268 -24.84 11.54 3.66
N THR A 269 -23.95 12.39 4.17
CA THR A 269 -24.05 13.85 4.08
C THR A 269 -23.51 14.43 2.78
N GLY A 270 -22.93 13.60 1.90
CA GLY A 270 -22.31 14.02 0.64
C GLY A 270 -20.97 14.75 0.80
N GLN A 271 -20.35 14.71 1.97
CA GLN A 271 -19.03 15.32 2.22
C GLN A 271 -17.87 14.44 1.70
N ALA A 272 -18.09 13.15 1.53
CA ALA A 272 -17.17 12.21 0.89
C ALA A 272 -17.69 11.78 -0.47
N LYS A 273 -16.80 11.65 -1.46
CA LYS A 273 -17.13 11.10 -2.80
C LYS A 273 -17.07 9.57 -2.85
N THR A 274 -16.96 8.91 -1.69
CA THR A 274 -16.78 7.47 -1.57
C THR A 274 -17.98 6.72 -2.12
N LYS A 275 -17.71 5.84 -3.09
CA LYS A 275 -18.66 4.96 -3.76
C LYS A 275 -18.96 3.71 -2.92
N GLY A 276 -18.03 3.27 -2.07
CA GLY A 276 -18.25 2.16 -1.15
C GLY A 276 -17.22 2.06 -0.04
N LEU A 277 -17.69 1.64 1.15
CA LEU A 277 -16.88 1.30 2.31
C LEU A 277 -17.16 -0.16 2.66
N TYR A 278 -16.12 -0.99 2.69
CA TYR A 278 -16.22 -2.43 2.93
C TYR A 278 -15.31 -2.86 4.07
N LEU A 279 -15.82 -3.69 4.97
CA LEU A 279 -15.05 -4.32 6.02
C LEU A 279 -14.46 -5.65 5.51
N PHE A 280 -13.34 -6.10 6.06
CA PHE A 280 -12.85 -7.45 5.77
C PHE A 280 -12.03 -8.03 6.92
N TRP A 281 -12.07 -9.35 7.05
CA TRP A 281 -11.31 -10.05 8.07
C TRP A 281 -9.86 -10.24 7.65
N THR A 282 -8.95 -9.84 8.54
CA THR A 282 -7.52 -10.10 8.46
C THR A 282 -7.05 -10.83 9.70
N MET A 283 -5.85 -11.42 9.64
CA MET A 283 -5.27 -12.19 10.74
C MET A 283 -6.19 -13.32 11.23
N VAL A 284 -6.95 -13.93 10.32
CA VAL A 284 -7.90 -15.00 10.66
C VAL A 284 -7.14 -16.22 11.15
N ASP A 285 -7.46 -16.66 12.37
CA ASP A 285 -6.94 -17.91 12.92
C ASP A 285 -7.74 -19.09 12.38
N GLY A 286 -7.11 -19.91 11.54
CA GLY A 286 -7.74 -21.12 11.00
C GLY A 286 -8.04 -22.20 12.05
N ARG A 287 -7.56 -22.04 13.30
CA ARG A 287 -7.89 -22.90 14.43
C ARG A 287 -9.16 -22.44 15.16
N GLU A 288 -9.59 -21.20 14.93
CA GLU A 288 -10.82 -20.67 15.51
C GLU A 288 -12.00 -21.36 14.81
N LYS A 289 -12.50 -22.41 15.44
CA LYS A 289 -13.53 -23.30 14.86
C LYS A 289 -14.96 -22.86 15.17
N ASN A 290 -15.15 -21.66 15.69
CA ASN A 290 -16.40 -21.26 16.33
C ASN A 290 -16.97 -20.00 15.67
N GLY A 291 -18.30 -19.89 15.64
CA GLY A 291 -19.10 -18.81 15.02
C GLY A 291 -18.90 -17.41 15.63
N LEU A 292 -17.71 -17.09 16.15
CA LEU A 292 -17.32 -15.75 16.58
C LEU A 292 -17.31 -14.77 15.40
N TYR A 293 -16.73 -15.19 14.27
CA TYR A 293 -16.77 -14.39 13.04
C TYR A 293 -18.21 -14.18 12.58
N ASP A 294 -19.03 -15.23 12.63
CA ASP A 294 -20.43 -15.19 12.21
C ASP A 294 -21.25 -14.28 13.15
N LEU A 295 -21.01 -14.35 14.47
CA LEU A 295 -21.62 -13.46 15.45
C LEU A 295 -21.24 -11.99 15.23
N TYR A 296 -19.98 -11.71 14.94
CA TYR A 296 -19.56 -10.35 14.58
C TYR A 296 -20.18 -9.91 13.26
N GLU A 297 -20.23 -10.79 12.25
CA GLU A 297 -20.87 -10.51 10.96
C GLU A 297 -22.37 -10.25 11.11
N ASP A 298 -23.08 -10.94 12.00
CA ASP A 298 -24.49 -10.67 12.31
C ASP A 298 -24.67 -9.24 12.86
N VAL A 299 -23.82 -8.83 13.83
CA VAL A 299 -23.84 -7.46 14.36
C VAL A 299 -23.49 -6.44 13.28
N ILE A 300 -22.50 -6.72 12.44
CA ILE A 300 -22.10 -5.84 11.34
C ILE A 300 -23.23 -5.70 10.30
N ALA A 301 -23.95 -6.79 10.03
CA ALA A 301 -25.09 -6.82 9.13
C ALA A 301 -26.29 -6.03 9.70
N GLU A 302 -26.56 -6.13 11.00
CA GLU A 302 -27.57 -5.29 11.69
C GLU A 302 -27.25 -3.80 11.54
N MET A 303 -25.96 -3.44 11.54
CA MET A 303 -25.50 -2.07 11.29
C MET A 303 -25.55 -1.66 9.82
N GLY A 304 -25.86 -2.58 8.88
CA GLY A 304 -25.91 -2.31 7.45
C GLY A 304 -24.54 -2.02 6.82
N LEU A 305 -23.46 -2.56 7.38
CA LEU A 305 -22.11 -2.40 6.84
C LEU A 305 -21.72 -3.64 6.03
N PRO A 306 -21.21 -3.51 4.79
CA PRO A 306 -20.86 -4.66 3.99
C PRO A 306 -19.50 -5.24 4.40
N VAL A 307 -19.42 -6.57 4.42
CA VAL A 307 -18.19 -7.33 4.69
C VAL A 307 -17.80 -8.10 3.43
N LEU A 308 -16.50 -8.10 3.10
CA LEU A 308 -15.96 -8.93 2.02
C LEU A 308 -16.10 -10.42 2.36
N SER A 309 -16.39 -11.22 1.34
CA SER A 309 -16.48 -12.68 1.48
C SER A 309 -15.12 -13.32 1.73
N THR A 310 -14.05 -12.73 1.20
CA THR A 310 -12.69 -13.24 1.40
C THR A 310 -12.16 -12.88 2.78
N ARG A 311 -11.58 -13.87 3.47
CA ARG A 311 -10.90 -13.70 4.75
C ARG A 311 -9.39 -13.94 4.59
N LEU A 312 -8.55 -13.05 5.12
CA LEU A 312 -7.09 -13.19 5.06
C LEU A 312 -6.55 -13.87 6.33
N PRO A 313 -5.82 -14.99 6.21
CA PRO A 313 -5.29 -15.72 7.36
C PRO A 313 -4.13 -14.99 8.05
N ASP A 314 -3.88 -15.27 9.33
CA ASP A 314 -2.61 -14.89 9.97
C ASP A 314 -1.47 -15.75 9.41
N SER A 315 -0.81 -15.24 8.37
CA SER A 315 0.15 -15.99 7.58
C SER A 315 1.54 -15.37 7.62
N LYS A 316 2.53 -16.19 8.02
CA LYS A 316 3.95 -15.83 7.90
C LYS A 316 4.39 -15.58 6.46
N LYS A 317 3.62 -16.03 5.45
CA LYS A 317 3.90 -15.76 4.03
C LYS A 317 3.90 -14.26 3.75
N PHE A 318 3.03 -13.48 4.40
CA PHE A 318 2.90 -12.03 4.21
C PHE A 318 4.11 -11.23 4.68
N ARG A 319 5.05 -11.87 5.37
CA ARG A 319 6.30 -11.26 5.89
C ARG A 319 7.53 -11.68 5.08
N ARG A 320 7.35 -12.33 3.92
CA ARG A 320 8.45 -12.82 3.07
C ARG A 320 8.83 -11.77 2.03
N ASP A 321 9.71 -10.88 2.43
CA ASP A 321 10.30 -9.86 1.55
C ASP A 321 11.39 -10.46 0.66
N LEU A 322 11.80 -9.70 -0.36
CA LEU A 322 12.98 -10.02 -1.16
C LEU A 322 14.23 -10.02 -0.26
N SER A 323 15.03 -11.08 -0.31
CA SER A 323 16.32 -11.15 0.39
C SER A 323 17.30 -12.07 -0.33
N GLU A 324 18.60 -11.88 -0.07
CA GLU A 324 19.65 -12.72 -0.66
C GLU A 324 19.56 -14.19 -0.18
N GLU A 325 19.14 -14.38 1.07
CA GLU A 325 19.07 -15.69 1.72
C GLU A 325 17.89 -16.55 1.23
N ARG A 326 16.85 -15.92 0.67
CA ARG A 326 15.57 -16.58 0.36
C ARG A 326 15.28 -16.53 -1.13
N LYS A 327 15.09 -17.70 -1.72
CA LYS A 327 14.72 -17.82 -3.13
C LYS A 327 13.28 -17.39 -3.44
N SER A 328 12.36 -17.56 -2.48
CA SER A 328 10.92 -17.26 -2.67
C SER A 328 10.56 -15.90 -2.07
N VAL A 329 9.97 -15.02 -2.87
CA VAL A 329 9.43 -13.72 -2.46
C VAL A 329 7.90 -13.74 -2.46
N PHE A 330 7.27 -13.07 -1.49
CA PHE A 330 5.81 -12.97 -1.42
C PHE A 330 5.31 -11.54 -1.18
N ARG A 331 6.01 -10.74 -0.37
CA ARG A 331 5.72 -9.32 -0.23
C ARG A 331 6.80 -8.55 -0.98
N SER A 332 6.42 -7.95 -2.10
CA SER A 332 7.32 -7.21 -2.98
C SER A 332 6.58 -6.09 -3.68
N THR A 333 7.27 -4.98 -3.94
CA THR A 333 6.77 -3.89 -4.77
C THR A 333 7.23 -3.97 -6.22
N ILE A 334 8.07 -4.95 -6.56
CA ILE A 334 8.70 -5.09 -7.88
C ILE A 334 8.36 -6.45 -8.48
N PHE A 335 8.70 -7.52 -7.77
CA PHE A 335 8.58 -8.90 -8.25
C PHE A 335 7.19 -9.47 -8.01
N PRO A 336 6.71 -10.38 -8.87
CA PRO A 336 5.43 -11.05 -8.66
C PRO A 336 5.54 -11.98 -7.45
N MET A 337 4.43 -12.16 -6.73
CA MET A 337 4.33 -13.18 -5.70
C MET A 337 4.67 -14.57 -6.23
N ASP A 338 5.45 -15.34 -5.47
CA ASP A 338 5.70 -16.74 -5.79
C ASP A 338 4.39 -17.53 -5.85
N ALA A 339 4.11 -18.13 -7.01
CA ALA A 339 2.88 -18.87 -7.28
C ALA A 339 2.69 -20.06 -6.32
N SER A 340 3.77 -20.67 -5.83
CA SER A 340 3.71 -21.75 -4.85
C SER A 340 3.17 -21.30 -3.49
N LEU A 341 3.32 -20.01 -3.16
CA LEU A 341 2.90 -19.42 -1.91
C LEU A 341 1.47 -18.84 -1.98
N LEU A 342 0.96 -18.55 -3.18
CA LEU A 342 -0.40 -18.01 -3.38
C LEU A 342 -1.49 -18.94 -2.86
N LYS A 343 -1.34 -20.26 -3.03
CA LYS A 343 -2.36 -21.21 -2.56
C LYS A 343 -2.54 -21.11 -1.04
N GLY A 344 -3.78 -20.88 -0.61
CA GLY A 344 -4.12 -20.72 0.81
C GLY A 344 -3.59 -19.44 1.45
N SER A 345 -3.19 -18.44 0.66
CA SER A 345 -2.89 -17.10 1.16
C SER A 345 -4.14 -16.21 1.21
N GLY A 346 -5.18 -16.50 0.41
CA GLY A 346 -6.37 -15.66 0.27
C GLY A 346 -6.15 -14.39 -0.57
N ILE A 347 -4.90 -14.05 -0.95
CA ILE A 347 -4.59 -12.79 -1.65
C ILE A 347 -5.17 -12.77 -3.06
N ARG A 348 -5.18 -13.92 -3.75
CA ARG A 348 -5.81 -14.01 -5.09
C ARG A 348 -7.29 -13.66 -5.00
N GLU A 349 -8.00 -14.37 -4.14
CA GLU A 349 -9.43 -14.24 -3.95
C GLU A 349 -9.79 -12.82 -3.50
N PHE A 350 -9.00 -12.27 -2.57
CA PHE A 350 -9.16 -10.93 -2.02
C PHE A 350 -8.96 -9.85 -3.08
N SER A 351 -7.84 -9.90 -3.82
CA SER A 351 -7.56 -8.91 -4.86
C SER A 351 -8.55 -9.00 -6.03
N GLU A 352 -9.05 -10.19 -6.37
CA GLU A 352 -10.08 -10.37 -7.39
C GLU A 352 -11.46 -9.90 -6.93
N GLU A 353 -11.79 -10.05 -5.65
CA GLU A 353 -12.99 -9.46 -5.04
C GLU A 353 -12.92 -7.93 -5.06
N ILE A 354 -11.79 -7.33 -4.64
CA ILE A 354 -11.58 -5.88 -4.73
C ILE A 354 -11.70 -5.39 -6.17
N SER A 355 -11.03 -6.05 -7.13
CA SER A 355 -11.10 -5.70 -8.55
C SER A 355 -12.54 -5.72 -9.09
N ARG A 356 -13.36 -6.70 -8.69
CA ARG A 356 -14.79 -6.75 -9.07
C ARG A 356 -15.63 -5.62 -8.47
N ILE A 357 -15.31 -5.18 -7.25
CA ILE A 357 -15.99 -4.09 -6.56
C ILE A 357 -15.65 -2.75 -7.20
N ILE A 358 -14.36 -2.48 -7.41
CA ILE A 358 -13.89 -1.17 -7.86
C ILE A 358 -14.01 -1.00 -9.39
N ARG A 359 -14.06 -2.11 -10.14
CA ARG A 359 -14.19 -2.15 -11.61
C ARG A 359 -13.21 -1.18 -12.30
N PRO A 360 -11.90 -1.41 -12.14
CA PRO A 360 -10.90 -0.54 -12.75
C PRO A 360 -11.11 -0.54 -14.27
N GLN A 361 -11.09 0.65 -14.87
CA GLN A 361 -11.34 0.84 -16.31
C GLN A 361 -10.17 0.39 -17.17
#